data_AF-A0A133ZLR3-F1
#
_entry.id   AF-A0A133ZLR3-F1
#
_cell.length_a   1.000
_cell.length_b   1.000
_cell.length_c   1.000
_cell.angle_alpha   90.00
_cell.angle_beta   90.00
_cell.angle_gamma   90.00
#
_symmetry.space_group_name_H-M   'P 1'
#
loop_
_entity.id
_entity.type
_entity.pdbx_description
1 polymer ?
#
loop_
_entity_poly.entity_id
_entity_poly.type
_entity_poly.pdbx_seq_one_letter_code
_entity_poly.pdbx_strand_id
1 'polypeptide(L)'
;MLDADKTVEFDTIVEILNKCFGKNYKGFQRAFIVLDNKGTAFWSPKFGFNKKETRWKNKLEDDGNTIIEEDSDGKIGLSDIVNCNIRVTFTCLNGKYRFLGVYKFDEKNSEPNSRIFRRIYKVIDLAPYSLEKEMSNLTIEIQEAKKIPVEVLRRQAEEESRSQADRRSYEGMVYIRNSKVAAYTKVRAAGICQLCGQPAPFNDKDGEPFLENHHLVWLSRGGTDTIDNTVALCPNCHRKMHILDLQEDVDKLIRIAKGLD
;
A
#
# COMPACT_ATOMS: atom_id res chain seq x y z
N MET A 1 -10.89 14.84 2.90
CA MET A 1 -11.17 14.29 4.25
C MET A 1 -12.55 13.64 4.26
N LEU A 2 -12.69 12.49 4.92
CA LEU A 2 -13.99 11.91 5.30
C LEU A 2 -14.16 11.99 6.81
N ASP A 3 -15.42 12.02 7.24
CA ASP A 3 -15.82 12.19 8.63
C ASP A 3 -17.03 11.28 8.89
N ALA A 4 -16.91 10.39 9.87
CA ALA A 4 -17.91 9.39 10.20
C ALA A 4 -19.18 10.01 10.81
N ASP A 5 -19.11 11.23 11.35
CA ASP A 5 -20.26 11.95 11.88
C ASP A 5 -21.01 12.73 10.76
N LYS A 6 -20.46 12.77 9.53
CA LYS A 6 -21.09 13.39 8.37
C LYS A 6 -21.71 12.34 7.44
N THR A 7 -22.88 12.67 6.89
CA THR A 7 -23.58 11.80 5.93
C THR A 7 -22.98 11.94 4.53
N VAL A 8 -21.84 11.29 4.31
CA VAL A 8 -21.29 11.06 2.96
C VAL A 8 -21.58 9.62 2.55
N GLU A 9 -22.27 9.46 1.43
CA GLU A 9 -22.71 8.16 0.92
C GLU A 9 -22.07 7.83 -0.41
N PHE A 10 -21.90 6.53 -0.64
CA PHE A 10 -21.41 5.96 -1.89
C PHE A 10 -22.33 4.83 -2.33
N ASP A 11 -22.48 4.64 -3.64
CA ASP A 11 -23.28 3.58 -4.24
C ASP A 11 -22.56 2.23 -4.17
N THR A 12 -21.24 2.23 -4.34
CA THR A 12 -20.47 0.99 -4.48
C THR A 12 -19.09 1.07 -3.82
N ILE A 13 -18.52 -0.10 -3.51
CA ILE A 13 -17.11 -0.21 -3.08
C ILE A 13 -16.17 0.34 -4.15
N VAL A 14 -16.48 0.10 -5.44
CA VAL A 14 -15.68 0.61 -6.57
C VAL A 14 -15.63 2.13 -6.55
N GLU A 15 -16.77 2.78 -6.31
CA GLU A 15 -16.85 4.22 -6.18
C GLU A 15 -15.98 4.74 -5.03
N ILE A 16 -16.04 4.11 -3.86
CA ILE A 16 -15.20 4.48 -2.70
C ILE A 16 -13.71 4.36 -3.06
N LEU A 17 -13.29 3.21 -3.57
CA LEU A 17 -11.89 2.94 -3.91
C LEU A 17 -11.35 3.94 -4.95
N ASN A 18 -12.16 4.28 -5.95
CA ASN A 18 -11.74 5.19 -7.00
C ASN A 18 -11.80 6.68 -6.56
N LYS A 19 -12.86 7.09 -5.86
CA LYS A 19 -13.02 8.48 -5.44
C LYS A 19 -12.07 8.85 -4.30
N CYS A 20 -11.91 7.96 -3.32
CA CYS A 20 -11.21 8.26 -2.07
C CYS A 20 -9.76 7.76 -2.01
N PHE A 21 -9.44 6.64 -2.67
CA PHE A 21 -8.17 5.94 -2.49
C PHE A 21 -7.33 5.82 -3.78
N GLY A 22 -7.65 6.63 -4.79
CA GLY A 22 -6.87 6.72 -6.03
C GLY A 22 -6.77 5.43 -6.84
N LYS A 23 -7.63 4.45 -6.56
CA LYS A 23 -7.71 3.23 -7.36
C LYS A 23 -8.47 3.52 -8.66
N ASN A 24 -8.38 2.62 -9.61
CA ASN A 24 -9.04 2.76 -10.92
C ASN A 24 -9.67 1.44 -11.36
N TYR A 25 -10.51 0.89 -10.49
CA TYR A 25 -11.22 -0.36 -10.76
C TYR A 25 -12.43 -0.14 -11.66
N LYS A 26 -12.56 -0.98 -12.70
CA LYS A 26 -13.81 -1.12 -13.47
C LYS A 26 -14.82 -2.03 -12.77
N GLY A 27 -14.34 -2.91 -11.89
CA GLY A 27 -15.14 -3.80 -11.06
C GLY A 27 -14.33 -4.33 -9.88
N PHE A 28 -14.97 -4.48 -8.73
CA PHE A 28 -14.36 -5.02 -7.51
C PHE A 28 -15.43 -5.66 -6.64
N GLN A 29 -15.21 -6.90 -6.22
CA GLN A 29 -16.21 -7.70 -5.50
C GLN A 29 -15.80 -8.09 -4.08
N ARG A 30 -14.57 -7.78 -3.67
CA ARG A 30 -14.07 -8.12 -2.34
C ARG A 30 -14.48 -7.04 -1.33
N ALA A 31 -14.58 -7.42 -0.07
CA ALA A 31 -14.83 -6.51 1.04
C ALA A 31 -13.54 -6.01 1.72
N PHE A 32 -12.37 -6.38 1.19
CA PHE A 32 -11.08 -6.12 1.80
C PHE A 32 -10.00 -5.87 0.74
N ILE A 33 -9.16 -4.86 0.94
CA ILE A 33 -7.95 -4.63 0.15
C ILE A 33 -6.93 -3.79 0.93
N VAL A 34 -5.65 -4.16 0.82
CA VAL A 34 -4.54 -3.36 1.34
C VAL A 34 -4.45 -2.06 0.53
N LEU A 35 -4.54 -0.91 1.20
CA LEU A 35 -4.56 0.40 0.54
C LEU A 35 -3.16 0.91 0.26
N ASP A 36 -2.31 0.80 1.27
CA ASP A 36 -0.95 1.32 1.25
C ASP A 36 0.01 0.30 1.85
N ASN A 37 1.29 0.60 1.69
CA ASN A 37 2.33 -0.24 2.25
C ASN A 37 2.52 -0.02 3.75
N LYS A 38 1.82 0.92 4.42
CA LYS A 38 1.97 1.34 5.83
C LYS A 38 1.08 0.54 6.79
N GLY A 39 0.45 -0.52 6.31
CA GLY A 39 -0.44 -1.36 7.09
C GLY A 39 -1.88 -0.86 7.18
N THR A 40 -2.28 0.04 6.28
CA THR A 40 -3.67 0.48 6.14
C THR A 40 -4.39 -0.36 5.09
N ALA A 41 -5.58 -0.83 5.43
CA ALA A 41 -6.44 -1.53 4.49
C ALA A 41 -7.86 -0.96 4.47
N PHE A 42 -8.49 -1.00 3.30
CA PHE A 42 -9.92 -0.76 3.14
C PHE A 42 -10.65 -2.01 3.61
N TRP A 43 -11.73 -1.81 4.36
CA TRP A 43 -12.59 -2.89 4.82
C TRP A 43 -14.06 -2.50 4.75
N SER A 44 -14.88 -3.40 4.22
CA SER A 44 -16.32 -3.24 4.16
C SER A 44 -17.04 -4.41 4.82
N PRO A 45 -17.03 -4.47 6.16
CA PRO A 45 -17.70 -5.54 6.89
C PRO A 45 -19.21 -5.48 6.66
N LYS A 46 -19.82 -6.66 6.66
CA LYS A 46 -21.27 -6.80 6.65
C LYS A 46 -21.72 -7.14 8.07
N PHE A 47 -22.58 -6.31 8.64
CA PHE A 47 -23.24 -6.57 9.90
C PHE A 47 -24.56 -7.30 9.63
N GLY A 48 -24.88 -8.31 10.45
CA GLY A 48 -25.88 -9.37 10.21
C GLY A 48 -27.35 -8.97 10.10
N PHE A 49 -27.68 -7.81 9.53
CA PHE A 49 -29.05 -7.42 9.24
C PHE A 49 -29.55 -8.21 7.99
N ASN A 50 -30.43 -9.19 8.22
CA ASN A 50 -31.24 -9.90 7.21
C ASN A 50 -30.50 -10.57 6.04
N LYS A 51 -29.51 -11.46 6.29
CA LYS A 51 -28.88 -12.28 5.23
C LYS A 51 -28.66 -13.73 5.67
N LYS A 52 -28.60 -14.65 4.69
CA LYS A 52 -28.20 -16.07 4.84
C LYS A 52 -26.95 -16.16 5.73
N GLU A 53 -26.88 -17.19 6.58
CA GLU A 53 -25.70 -17.43 7.41
C GLU A 53 -24.42 -17.43 6.54
N THR A 54 -23.52 -16.49 6.84
CA THR A 54 -22.19 -16.43 6.24
C THR A 54 -21.16 -16.84 7.28
N ARG A 55 -20.03 -17.39 6.82
CA ARG A 55 -18.87 -17.73 7.65
C ARG A 55 -18.45 -16.60 8.62
N TRP A 56 -18.50 -15.37 8.11
CA TRP A 56 -18.11 -14.18 8.85
C TRP A 56 -19.29 -13.58 9.59
N LYS A 57 -19.16 -13.41 10.91
CA LYS A 57 -20.15 -12.79 11.78
C LYS A 57 -19.56 -11.52 12.38
N ASN A 58 -19.90 -10.36 11.79
CA ASN A 58 -19.45 -9.07 12.29
C ASN A 58 -20.49 -8.44 13.21
N LYS A 59 -20.04 -7.87 14.32
CA LYS A 59 -20.87 -7.12 15.28
C LYS A 59 -20.28 -5.72 15.49
N LEU A 60 -21.17 -4.77 15.76
CA LEU A 60 -20.82 -3.43 16.23
C LEU A 60 -21.22 -3.32 17.69
N GLU A 61 -20.28 -2.86 18.52
CA GLU A 61 -20.48 -2.61 19.95
C GLU A 61 -19.95 -1.23 20.31
N ASP A 62 -20.18 -0.82 21.56
CA ASP A 62 -19.70 0.44 22.13
C ASP A 62 -20.08 1.67 21.28
N ASP A 63 -21.35 1.74 20.87
CA ASP A 63 -21.86 2.78 19.96
C ASP A 63 -21.09 2.85 18.63
N GLY A 64 -20.67 1.68 18.15
CA GLY A 64 -19.88 1.49 16.95
C GLY A 64 -18.39 1.74 17.13
N ASN A 65 -17.88 2.03 18.33
CA ASN A 65 -16.43 2.18 18.55
C ASN A 65 -15.68 0.84 18.53
N THR A 66 -16.39 -0.28 18.66
CA THR A 66 -15.80 -1.61 18.61
C THR A 66 -16.45 -2.43 17.49
N ILE A 67 -15.62 -3.05 16.66
CA ILE A 67 -16.05 -4.07 15.72
C ILE A 67 -15.48 -5.41 16.17
N ILE A 68 -16.35 -6.42 16.25
CA ILE A 68 -15.96 -7.80 16.51
C ILE A 68 -16.20 -8.59 15.23
N GLU A 69 -15.15 -9.26 14.74
CA GLU A 69 -15.20 -10.16 13.57
C GLU A 69 -15.00 -11.60 14.06
N GLU A 70 -16.07 -12.39 14.01
CA GLU A 70 -16.06 -13.82 14.37
C GLU A 70 -16.04 -14.69 13.09
N ASP A 71 -15.24 -15.75 13.10
CA ASP A 71 -15.21 -16.78 12.05
C ASP A 71 -15.86 -18.07 12.55
N SER A 72 -17.02 -18.42 12.00
CA SER A 72 -17.74 -19.65 12.39
C SER A 72 -17.02 -20.94 12.05
N ASP A 73 -16.11 -20.91 11.06
CA ASP A 73 -15.38 -22.09 10.62
C ASP A 73 -14.13 -22.36 11.47
N GLY A 74 -13.80 -21.44 12.38
CA GLY A 74 -12.68 -21.59 13.29
C GLY A 74 -11.31 -21.53 12.60
N LYS A 75 -11.23 -20.92 11.42
CA LYS A 75 -10.04 -20.93 10.54
C LYS A 75 -9.48 -19.53 10.30
N ILE A 76 -9.76 -18.58 11.20
CA ILE A 76 -9.25 -17.23 11.05
C ILE A 76 -7.76 -17.23 11.43
N GLY A 77 -6.87 -16.93 10.49
CA GLY A 77 -5.43 -16.85 10.73
C GLY A 77 -4.96 -15.41 10.63
N LEU A 78 -3.99 -14.95 11.43
CA LEU A 78 -3.58 -13.53 11.53
C LEU A 78 -2.79 -12.96 10.34
N SER A 79 -2.69 -13.68 9.22
CA SER A 79 -1.81 -13.29 8.10
C SER A 79 -2.17 -11.93 7.47
N ASP A 80 -3.46 -11.60 7.42
CA ASP A 80 -3.98 -10.31 6.94
C ASP A 80 -3.83 -9.17 7.97
N ILE A 81 -3.53 -9.51 9.22
CA ILE A 81 -3.28 -8.57 10.32
C ILE A 81 -1.80 -8.21 10.41
N VAL A 82 -0.91 -9.20 10.24
CA VAL A 82 0.56 -9.03 10.30
C VAL A 82 1.02 -7.87 9.42
N ASN A 83 0.46 -7.78 8.22
CA ASN A 83 0.85 -6.73 7.27
C ASN A 83 -0.08 -5.51 7.32
N CYS A 84 -1.28 -5.62 7.90
CA CYS A 84 -2.30 -4.56 7.88
C CYS A 84 -3.17 -4.62 9.15
N ASN A 85 -2.77 -3.92 10.21
CA ASN A 85 -3.55 -3.86 11.45
C ASN A 85 -4.49 -2.65 11.55
N ILE A 86 -4.47 -1.74 10.56
CA ILE A 86 -5.37 -0.60 10.46
C ILE A 86 -6.41 -0.84 9.37
N ARG A 87 -7.68 -0.57 9.68
CA ARG A 87 -8.82 -0.70 8.78
C ARG A 87 -9.51 0.65 8.59
N VAL A 88 -9.58 1.13 7.36
CA VAL A 88 -10.47 2.23 6.96
C VAL A 88 -11.80 1.61 6.58
N THR A 89 -12.79 1.78 7.45
CA THR A 89 -14.00 0.95 7.44
C THR A 89 -15.18 1.67 6.81
N PHE A 90 -15.84 1.01 5.85
CA PHE A 90 -17.08 1.47 5.22
C PHE A 90 -18.15 0.41 5.32
N THR A 91 -19.35 0.73 5.80
CA THR A 91 -20.43 -0.26 5.89
C THR A 91 -21.59 0.08 4.99
N CYS A 92 -22.23 -0.95 4.43
CA CYS A 92 -23.44 -0.80 3.63
C CYS A 92 -24.67 -0.72 4.56
N LEU A 93 -25.33 0.44 4.57
CA LEU A 93 -26.57 0.72 5.28
C LEU A 93 -27.63 1.13 4.27
N ASN A 94 -28.76 0.43 4.24
CA ASN A 94 -29.88 0.70 3.32
C ASN A 94 -29.46 0.80 1.83
N GLY A 95 -28.51 -0.03 1.41
CA GLY A 95 -28.02 -0.08 0.02
C GLY A 95 -26.96 0.97 -0.33
N LYS A 96 -26.60 1.86 0.59
CA LYS A 96 -25.54 2.85 0.43
C LYS A 96 -24.37 2.55 1.36
N TYR A 97 -23.14 2.84 0.94
CA TYR A 97 -21.96 2.70 1.78
C TYR A 97 -21.66 4.02 2.50
N ARG A 98 -21.34 3.92 3.78
CA ARG A 98 -20.94 5.07 4.62
C ARG A 98 -19.61 4.80 5.31
N PHE A 99 -18.81 5.84 5.44
CA PHE A 99 -17.57 5.78 6.22
C PHE A 99 -17.93 5.64 7.71
N LEU A 100 -17.35 4.63 8.36
CA LEU A 100 -17.61 4.34 9.76
C LEU A 100 -16.47 4.81 10.66
N GLY A 101 -15.24 4.85 10.16
CA GLY A 101 -14.07 5.28 10.92
C GLY A 101 -12.82 4.51 10.54
N VAL A 102 -11.71 4.90 11.18
CA VAL A 102 -10.45 4.17 11.13
C VAL A 102 -10.34 3.33 12.40
N TYR A 103 -10.12 2.03 12.22
CA TYR A 103 -10.04 1.05 13.29
C TYR A 103 -8.67 0.41 13.33
N LYS A 104 -8.25 0.00 14.52
CA LYS A 104 -7.00 -0.74 14.75
C LYS A 104 -7.31 -2.08 15.41
N PHE A 105 -6.64 -3.13 14.94
CA PHE A 105 -6.70 -4.45 15.55
C PHE A 105 -6.20 -4.39 17.00
N ASP A 106 -6.98 -4.97 17.91
CA ASP A 106 -6.69 -5.07 19.33
C ASP A 106 -6.27 -6.50 19.66
N GLU A 107 -4.96 -6.75 19.56
CA GLU A 107 -4.35 -8.06 19.78
C GLU A 107 -4.61 -8.59 21.20
N LYS A 108 -4.63 -7.70 22.20
CA LYS A 108 -4.76 -8.10 23.61
C LYS A 108 -6.13 -8.64 23.96
N ASN A 109 -7.16 -8.10 23.32
CA ASN A 109 -8.55 -8.49 23.58
C ASN A 109 -9.11 -9.42 22.49
N SER A 110 -8.31 -9.78 21.48
CA SER A 110 -8.71 -10.75 20.47
C SER A 110 -8.44 -12.18 20.93
N GLU A 111 -9.33 -13.09 20.55
CA GLU A 111 -9.22 -14.52 20.83
C GLU A 111 -9.08 -15.31 19.51
N PRO A 112 -8.64 -16.58 19.55
CA PRO A 112 -8.74 -17.45 18.39
C PRO A 112 -10.17 -17.44 17.83
N ASN A 113 -10.34 -17.06 16.56
CA ASN A 113 -11.65 -16.98 15.88
C ASN A 113 -12.54 -15.78 16.24
N SER A 114 -12.06 -14.86 17.08
CA SER A 114 -12.75 -13.61 17.41
C SER A 114 -11.76 -12.45 17.42
N ARG A 115 -11.85 -11.59 16.41
CA ARG A 115 -10.96 -10.43 16.27
C ARG A 115 -11.67 -9.16 16.68
N ILE A 116 -11.00 -8.40 17.55
CA ILE A 116 -11.49 -7.11 18.01
C ILE A 116 -10.75 -5.98 17.28
N PHE A 117 -11.52 -5.03 16.77
CA PHE A 117 -11.02 -3.80 16.18
C PHE A 117 -11.61 -2.60 16.91
N ARG A 118 -10.75 -1.71 17.40
CA ARG A 118 -11.14 -0.49 18.12
C ARG A 118 -11.01 0.73 17.22
N ARG A 119 -12.02 1.60 17.21
CA ARG A 119 -12.00 2.85 16.46
C ARG A 119 -10.95 3.78 17.07
N ILE A 120 -10.00 4.22 16.25
CA ILE A 120 -8.95 5.16 16.64
C ILE A 120 -9.20 6.56 16.08
N TYR A 121 -9.89 6.68 14.94
CA TYR A 121 -10.28 7.97 14.37
C TYR A 121 -11.67 7.92 13.75
N LYS A 122 -12.44 8.99 13.93
CA LYS A 122 -13.70 9.23 13.20
C LYS A 122 -13.50 9.97 11.88
N VAL A 123 -12.31 10.52 11.66
CA VAL A 123 -11.94 11.25 10.45
C VAL A 123 -10.77 10.57 9.76
N ILE A 124 -10.69 10.70 8.44
CA ILE A 124 -9.51 10.32 7.67
C ILE A 124 -9.19 11.40 6.65
N ASP A 125 -7.94 11.85 6.64
CA ASP A 125 -7.45 12.68 5.57
C ASP A 125 -7.16 11.83 4.32
N LEU A 126 -7.68 12.29 3.19
CA LEU A 126 -7.51 11.63 1.90
C LEU A 126 -6.39 12.27 1.06
N ALA A 127 -5.78 13.36 1.52
CA ALA A 127 -4.68 14.01 0.81
C ALA A 127 -3.52 13.05 0.47
N PRO A 128 -3.10 12.10 1.35
CA PRO A 128 -2.06 11.13 0.97
C PRO A 128 -2.42 10.27 -0.24
N TYR A 129 -3.71 9.98 -0.45
CA TYR A 129 -4.20 9.18 -1.58
C TYR A 129 -4.45 10.01 -2.85
N SER A 130 -4.38 11.34 -2.76
CA SER A 130 -4.57 12.23 -3.92
C SER A 130 -3.43 12.06 -4.94
N LEU A 131 -2.19 11.88 -4.48
CA LEU A 131 -1.03 11.56 -5.31
C LEU A 131 -1.24 10.26 -6.09
N GLU A 132 -1.63 9.20 -5.39
CA GLU A 132 -1.91 7.90 -6.01
C GLU A 132 -2.95 8.03 -7.10
N LYS A 133 -4.01 8.82 -6.84
CA LYS A 133 -5.08 9.10 -7.80
C LYS A 133 -4.56 9.80 -9.05
N GLU A 134 -3.77 10.88 -8.88
CA GLU A 134 -3.21 11.61 -10.00
C GLU A 134 -2.26 10.75 -10.85
N MET A 135 -1.36 9.99 -10.20
CA MET A 135 -0.47 9.07 -10.89
C MET A 135 -1.23 7.98 -11.65
N SER A 136 -2.30 7.45 -11.05
CA SER A 136 -3.13 6.42 -11.65
C SER A 136 -3.91 6.97 -12.86
N ASN A 137 -4.45 8.19 -12.77
CA ASN A 137 -5.12 8.86 -13.88
C ASN A 137 -4.16 9.15 -15.03
N LEU A 138 -2.99 9.71 -14.75
CA LEU A 138 -1.96 9.98 -15.75
C LEU A 138 -1.52 8.69 -16.45
N THR A 139 -1.41 7.58 -15.71
CA THR A 139 -1.07 6.28 -16.29
C THR A 139 -2.14 5.82 -17.30
N ILE A 140 -3.42 6.02 -17.00
CA ILE A 140 -4.53 5.70 -17.91
C ILE A 140 -4.49 6.60 -19.14
N GLU A 141 -4.31 7.91 -18.95
CA GLU A 141 -4.20 8.88 -20.04
C GLU A 141 -3.04 8.52 -20.99
N ILE A 142 -1.87 8.15 -20.45
CA ILE A 142 -0.74 7.66 -21.23
C ILE A 142 -1.10 6.37 -22.00
N GLN A 143 -1.82 5.43 -21.38
CA GLN A 143 -2.23 4.19 -22.04
C GLN A 143 -3.22 4.43 -23.19
N GLU A 144 -4.16 5.36 -23.03
CA GLU A 144 -5.07 5.76 -24.09
C GLU A 144 -4.34 6.51 -25.21
N ALA A 145 -3.43 7.43 -24.86
CA ALA A 145 -2.61 8.17 -25.82
C ALA A 145 -1.74 7.23 -26.68
N LYS A 146 -1.22 6.15 -26.10
CA LYS A 146 -0.45 5.12 -26.83
C LYS A 146 -1.24 4.36 -27.90
N LYS A 147 -2.58 4.45 -27.91
CA LYS A 147 -3.42 3.85 -28.96
C LYS A 147 -3.53 4.74 -30.20
N ILE A 148 -3.10 5.99 -30.12
CA ILE A 148 -3.13 6.96 -31.21
C ILE A 148 -1.90 6.73 -32.12
N PRO A 149 -2.01 6.86 -33.46
CA PRO A 149 -0.86 6.83 -34.34
C PRO A 149 0.20 7.86 -33.93
N VAL A 150 1.48 7.46 -33.93
CA VAL A 150 2.58 8.27 -33.41
C VAL A 150 2.69 9.66 -34.06
N GLU A 151 2.32 9.78 -35.32
CA GLU A 151 2.36 11.05 -36.07
C GLU A 151 1.28 12.02 -35.59
N VAL A 152 0.09 11.49 -35.25
CA VAL A 152 -1.00 12.28 -34.69
C VAL A 152 -0.69 12.66 -33.25
N LEU A 153 -0.18 11.72 -32.45
CA LEU A 153 0.20 11.94 -31.07
C LEU A 153 1.30 13.02 -30.95
N ARG A 154 2.28 13.00 -31.85
CA ARG A 154 3.33 14.02 -31.91
C ARG A 154 2.74 15.40 -32.16
N ARG A 155 1.85 15.55 -33.16
CA ARG A 155 1.23 16.84 -33.47
C ARG A 155 0.42 17.38 -32.29
N GLN A 156 -0.35 16.52 -31.63
CA GLN A 156 -1.11 16.86 -30.43
C GLN A 156 -0.18 17.31 -29.29
N ALA A 157 0.90 16.57 -29.04
CA ALA A 157 1.86 16.91 -27.99
C ALA A 157 2.57 18.25 -28.27
N GLU A 158 2.87 18.56 -29.53
CA GLU A 158 3.44 19.85 -29.93
C GLU A 158 2.44 21.00 -29.72
N GLU A 159 1.18 20.83 -30.15
CA GLU A 159 0.10 21.83 -29.99
C GLU A 159 -0.25 22.09 -28.51
N GLU A 160 -0.23 21.06 -27.67
CA GLU A 160 -0.61 21.13 -26.25
C GLU A 160 0.57 21.40 -25.31
N SER A 161 1.81 21.45 -25.85
CA SER A 161 3.00 21.69 -25.05
C SER A 161 2.96 23.05 -24.37
N ARG A 162 3.08 23.05 -23.04
CA ARG A 162 3.18 24.27 -22.23
C ARG A 162 4.63 24.52 -21.85
N SER A 163 5.03 25.80 -21.80
CA SER A 163 6.40 26.20 -21.42
C SER A 163 6.73 25.94 -19.94
N GLN A 164 5.72 25.75 -19.09
CA GLN A 164 5.88 25.35 -17.70
C GLN A 164 4.88 24.26 -17.33
N ALA A 165 5.37 23.25 -16.60
CA ALA A 165 4.52 22.23 -16.00
C ALA A 165 3.81 22.80 -14.75
N ASP A 166 2.54 22.42 -14.58
CA ASP A 166 1.80 22.73 -13.35
C ASP A 166 2.50 22.11 -12.14
N ARG A 167 2.69 22.91 -11.09
CA ARG A 167 3.35 22.46 -9.85
C ARG A 167 2.32 22.23 -8.76
N ARG A 168 2.40 21.07 -8.12
CA ARG A 168 1.64 20.73 -6.91
C ARG A 168 2.61 20.26 -5.83
N SER A 169 2.39 20.71 -4.59
CA SER A 169 3.16 20.29 -3.43
C SER A 169 2.38 19.25 -2.63
N TYR A 170 3.07 18.23 -2.12
CA TYR A 170 2.49 17.20 -1.26
C TYR A 170 3.35 17.02 -0.02
N GLU A 171 2.70 16.87 1.14
CA GLU A 171 3.37 16.54 2.39
C GLU A 171 3.50 15.01 2.52
N GLY A 172 4.71 14.53 2.76
CA GLY A 172 5.01 13.10 2.88
C GLY A 172 5.64 12.76 4.22
N MET A 173 5.29 11.60 4.78
CA MET A 173 6.03 11.00 5.89
C MET A 173 7.29 10.31 5.36
N VAL A 174 8.45 10.66 5.91
CA VAL A 174 9.74 10.04 5.60
C VAL A 174 10.17 9.16 6.77
N TYR A 175 10.51 7.90 6.50
CA TYR A 175 11.16 7.04 7.49
C TYR A 175 12.64 7.42 7.58
N ILE A 176 13.09 7.83 8.77
CA ILE A 176 14.51 8.08 9.04
C ILE A 176 15.21 6.72 9.13
N ARG A 177 16.09 6.43 8.17
CA ARG A 177 16.87 5.19 8.13
C ARG A 177 18.14 5.34 8.96
N ASN A 178 18.59 4.26 9.56
CA ASN A 178 19.84 4.17 10.28
C ASN A 178 21.01 4.25 9.30
N SER A 179 21.75 5.36 9.35
CA SER A 179 22.88 5.63 8.46
C SER A 179 23.96 4.56 8.53
N LYS A 180 24.18 3.94 9.69
CA LYS A 180 25.17 2.87 9.87
C LYS A 180 24.75 1.58 9.16
N VAL A 181 23.46 1.22 9.22
CA VAL A 181 22.92 0.06 8.50
C VAL A 181 23.04 0.28 7.01
N ALA A 182 22.62 1.45 6.52
CA ALA A 182 22.72 1.79 5.11
C ALA A 182 24.17 1.78 4.60
N ALA A 183 25.10 2.38 5.34
CA ALA A 183 26.52 2.40 4.99
C ALA A 183 27.11 0.99 4.98
N TYR A 184 26.89 0.19 6.04
CA TYR A 184 27.37 -1.18 6.12
C TYR A 184 26.86 -2.04 4.95
N THR A 185 25.57 -1.93 4.62
CA THR A 185 24.96 -2.69 3.53
C THR A 185 25.58 -2.36 2.17
N LYS A 186 25.93 -1.10 1.92
CA LYS A 186 26.64 -0.71 0.69
C LYS A 186 28.10 -1.17 0.69
N VAL A 187 28.81 -1.01 1.80
CA VAL A 187 30.22 -1.42 1.93
C VAL A 187 30.38 -2.91 1.72
N ARG A 188 29.55 -3.75 2.35
CA ARG A 188 29.62 -5.22 2.18
C ARG A 188 29.33 -5.69 0.76
N ALA A 189 28.60 -4.88 -0.02
CA ALA A 189 28.27 -5.20 -1.40
C ALA A 189 29.44 -4.90 -2.37
N ALA A 190 30.47 -4.19 -1.91
CA ALA A 190 31.69 -3.92 -2.68
C ALA A 190 31.44 -3.37 -4.10
N GLY A 191 30.44 -2.49 -4.24
CA GLY A 191 30.07 -1.91 -5.53
C GLY A 191 29.36 -2.87 -6.50
N ILE A 192 28.99 -4.08 -6.06
CA ILE A 192 28.26 -5.07 -6.85
C ILE A 192 26.80 -5.13 -6.40
N CYS A 193 25.88 -5.10 -7.36
CA CYS A 193 24.46 -5.29 -7.09
C CYS A 193 24.18 -6.71 -6.59
N GLN A 194 23.56 -6.82 -5.42
CA GLN A 194 23.28 -8.12 -4.80
C GLN A 194 22.17 -8.91 -5.51
N LEU A 195 21.39 -8.32 -6.42
CA LEU A 195 20.40 -9.05 -7.21
C LEU A 195 20.97 -9.60 -8.53
N CYS A 196 21.50 -8.72 -9.38
CA CYS A 196 21.99 -9.10 -10.72
C CYS A 196 23.47 -9.50 -10.76
N GLY A 197 24.23 -9.28 -9.69
CA GLY A 197 25.66 -9.59 -9.62
C GLY A 197 26.53 -8.68 -10.50
N GLN A 198 25.97 -7.63 -11.09
CA GLN A 198 26.72 -6.68 -11.93
C GLN A 198 27.27 -5.52 -11.08
N PRO A 199 28.39 -4.89 -11.49
CA PRO A 199 28.84 -3.65 -10.89
C PRO A 199 27.77 -2.56 -10.90
N ALA A 200 27.89 -1.60 -10.00
CA ALA A 200 27.07 -0.40 -10.03
C ALA A 200 27.16 0.26 -11.42
N PRO A 201 26.03 0.72 -11.99
CA PRO A 201 26.01 1.20 -13.37
C PRO A 201 26.70 2.55 -13.56
N PHE A 202 26.95 3.27 -12.47
CA PHE A 202 27.66 4.55 -12.44
C PHE A 202 28.14 4.84 -11.02
N ASN A 203 29.00 5.84 -10.87
CA ASN A 203 29.43 6.37 -9.58
C ASN A 203 28.64 7.63 -9.22
N ASP A 204 28.50 7.90 -7.93
CA ASP A 204 27.94 9.16 -7.44
C ASP A 204 28.92 10.34 -7.61
N LYS A 205 28.52 11.51 -7.10
CA LYS A 205 29.31 12.74 -7.21
C LYS A 205 30.64 12.68 -6.47
N ASP A 206 30.75 11.79 -5.49
CA ASP A 206 31.95 11.59 -4.68
C ASP A 206 32.83 10.48 -5.25
N GLY A 207 32.42 9.85 -6.36
CA GLY A 207 33.15 8.80 -7.05
C GLY A 207 32.84 7.38 -6.55
N GLU A 208 31.89 7.22 -5.64
CA GLU A 208 31.53 5.93 -5.06
C GLU A 208 30.53 5.16 -5.93
N PRO A 209 30.63 3.82 -6.06
CA PRO A 209 29.67 3.00 -6.81
C PRO A 209 28.22 3.21 -6.34
N PHE A 210 27.34 3.65 -7.25
CA PHE A 210 25.95 3.98 -6.88
C PHE A 210 25.08 2.73 -6.71
N LEU A 211 24.84 2.36 -5.45
CA LEU A 211 23.86 1.37 -5.03
C LEU A 211 22.84 1.95 -4.05
N GLU A 212 21.61 1.48 -4.15
CA GLU A 212 20.48 1.85 -3.29
C GLU A 212 20.24 0.76 -2.24
N ASN A 213 19.95 1.19 -1.01
CA ASN A 213 19.57 0.27 0.07
C ASN A 213 18.10 -0.13 -0.09
N HIS A 214 17.84 -1.43 -0.18
CA HIS A 214 16.51 -2.03 -0.23
C HIS A 214 16.26 -2.88 1.02
N HIS A 215 15.07 -2.79 1.60
CA HIS A 215 14.66 -3.66 2.70
C HIS A 215 13.89 -4.87 2.17
N LEU A 216 14.29 -6.09 2.55
CA LEU A 216 13.68 -7.34 2.07
C LEU A 216 12.23 -7.45 2.54
N VAL A 217 12.02 -7.29 3.85
CA VAL A 217 10.73 -6.92 4.43
C VAL A 217 10.70 -5.41 4.50
N TRP A 218 9.82 -4.79 3.74
CA TRP A 218 9.77 -3.33 3.63
C TRP A 218 9.45 -2.71 4.98
N LEU A 219 10.07 -1.58 5.34
CA LEU A 219 9.78 -0.87 6.59
C LEU A 219 8.28 -0.58 6.77
N SER A 220 7.62 -0.23 5.67
CA SER A 220 6.19 0.04 5.66
C SER A 220 5.38 -1.23 6.01
N ARG A 221 5.83 -2.42 5.57
CA ARG A 221 5.24 -3.74 5.87
C ARG A 221 5.72 -4.29 7.22
N GLY A 222 6.16 -3.43 8.14
CA GLY A 222 6.64 -3.83 9.46
C GLY A 222 8.06 -4.40 9.49
N GLY A 223 8.83 -4.27 8.40
CA GLY A 223 10.22 -4.70 8.35
C GLY A 223 11.13 -3.90 9.29
N THR A 224 12.19 -4.54 9.78
CA THR A 224 13.16 -3.91 10.67
C THR A 224 14.25 -3.19 9.90
N ASP A 225 14.79 -2.10 10.44
CA ASP A 225 15.93 -1.39 9.85
C ASP A 225 17.26 -2.01 10.33
N THR A 226 17.55 -3.22 9.86
CA THR A 226 18.70 -4.04 10.29
C THR A 226 19.53 -4.53 9.11
N ILE A 227 20.77 -4.94 9.37
CA ILE A 227 21.70 -5.42 8.34
C ILE A 227 21.22 -6.70 7.66
N ASP A 228 20.45 -7.54 8.37
CA ASP A 228 19.93 -8.81 7.87
C ASP A 228 18.66 -8.62 7.02
N ASN A 229 17.98 -7.49 7.18
CA ASN A 229 16.79 -7.13 6.42
C ASN A 229 17.07 -6.12 5.30
N THR A 230 18.33 -5.79 5.03
CA THR A 230 18.72 -4.85 3.98
C THR A 230 19.60 -5.50 2.94
N VAL A 231 19.65 -4.96 1.72
CA VAL A 231 20.56 -5.33 0.62
C VAL A 231 20.88 -4.11 -0.24
N ALA A 232 22.01 -4.14 -0.95
CA ALA A 232 22.43 -3.09 -1.88
C ALA A 232 22.12 -3.49 -3.32
N LEU A 233 21.30 -2.69 -4.01
CA LEU A 233 20.84 -2.94 -5.38
C LEU A 233 21.21 -1.80 -6.31
N CYS A 234 21.49 -2.11 -7.57
CA CYS A 234 21.58 -1.06 -8.60
C CYS A 234 20.19 -0.44 -8.85
N PRO A 235 20.11 0.79 -9.40
CA PRO A 235 18.84 1.49 -9.62
C PRO A 235 17.80 0.67 -10.42
N ASN A 236 18.27 -0.08 -11.41
CA ASN A 236 17.41 -0.92 -12.24
C ASN A 236 16.79 -2.07 -11.42
N CYS A 237 17.63 -2.79 -10.65
CA CYS A 237 17.16 -3.88 -9.80
C CYS A 237 16.30 -3.39 -8.64
N HIS A 238 16.68 -2.27 -8.03
CA HIS A 238 15.88 -1.65 -6.97
C HIS A 238 14.49 -1.29 -7.49
N ARG A 239 14.40 -0.64 -8.66
CA ARG A 239 13.11 -0.31 -9.27
C ARG A 239 12.31 -1.55 -9.67
N LYS A 240 12.97 -2.60 -10.18
CA LYS A 240 12.36 -3.91 -10.46
C LYS A 240 11.69 -4.48 -9.20
N MET A 241 12.36 -4.45 -8.05
CA MET A 241 11.79 -4.92 -6.78
C MET A 241 10.55 -4.13 -6.38
N HIS A 242 10.56 -2.80 -6.54
CA HIS A 242 9.39 -1.96 -6.23
C HIS A 242 8.19 -2.20 -7.17
N ILE A 243 8.43 -2.59 -8.43
CA ILE A 243 7.38 -2.76 -9.43
C ILE A 243 6.85 -4.20 -9.43
N LEU A 244 7.73 -5.19 -9.38
CA LEU A 244 7.38 -6.59 -9.64
C LEU A 244 7.29 -7.45 -8.36
N ASP A 245 8.07 -7.15 -7.32
CA ASP A 245 8.09 -7.86 -6.03
C ASP A 245 8.08 -9.41 -6.20
N LEU A 246 8.90 -9.93 -7.11
CA LEU A 246 8.91 -11.36 -7.48
C LEU A 246 9.50 -12.19 -6.33
N GLN A 247 8.79 -13.26 -5.93
CA GLN A 247 9.21 -14.12 -4.82
C GLN A 247 10.61 -14.73 -5.03
N GLU A 248 10.94 -15.13 -6.27
CA GLU A 248 12.26 -15.69 -6.60
C GLU A 248 13.42 -14.70 -6.36
N ASP A 249 13.21 -13.41 -6.68
CA ASP A 249 14.19 -12.36 -6.43
C ASP A 249 14.32 -12.10 -4.92
N VAL A 250 13.20 -12.09 -4.18
CA VAL A 250 13.18 -11.93 -2.72
C VAL A 250 13.95 -13.07 -2.04
N ASP A 251 13.67 -14.32 -2.42
CA ASP A 251 14.30 -15.52 -1.83
C ASP A 251 15.81 -15.55 -2.09
N LYS A 252 16.25 -15.12 -3.28
CA LYS A 252 17.67 -14.96 -3.59
C LYS A 252 18.33 -13.92 -2.68
N LEU A 253 17.70 -12.76 -2.51
CA LEU A 253 18.25 -11.69 -1.69
C LEU A 253 18.26 -12.03 -0.19
N ILE A 254 17.30 -12.82 0.30
CA ILE A 254 17.30 -13.35 1.68
C ILE A 254 18.53 -14.23 1.92
N ARG A 255 18.90 -15.10 0.98
CA ARG A 255 20.08 -15.96 1.10
C ARG A 255 21.37 -15.15 1.19
N ILE A 256 21.49 -14.14 0.32
CA ILE A 256 22.65 -13.23 0.31
C ILE A 256 22.73 -12.41 1.61
N ALA A 257 21.61 -11.87 2.11
CA ALA A 257 21.62 -11.08 3.33
C ALA A 257 22.02 -11.91 4.57
N LYS A 258 21.72 -13.21 4.57
CA LYS A 258 22.09 -14.16 5.61
C LYS A 258 23.49 -14.79 5.42
N GLY A 259 24.21 -14.42 4.36
CA GLY A 259 25.54 -14.97 4.04
C GLY A 259 25.53 -16.45 3.69
N LEU A 260 24.44 -16.94 3.08
CA LEU A 260 24.29 -18.33 2.65
C LEU A 260 24.77 -18.58 1.21
N ASP A 261 25.03 -17.52 0.45
CA ASP A 261 25.56 -17.47 -0.92
C ASP A 261 26.58 -16.32 -1.01
#